data_AF-A0A813JDR1-F1
#
_entry.id   AF-A0A813JDR1-F1
#
_cell.length_a   1.000
_cell.length_b   1.000
_cell.length_c   1.000
_cell.angle_alpha   90.00
_cell.angle_beta   90.00
_cell.angle_gamma   90.00
#
_symmetry.space_group_name_H-M   'P 1'
#
loop_
_entity.id
_entity.type
_entity.pdbx_description
1 polymer ?
#
loop_
_entity_poly.entity_id
_entity_poly.type
_entity_poly.pdbx_seq_one_letter_code
_entity_poly.pdbx_strand_id
1 'polypeptide(L)'
;MSFTWIAFGVYSIVRKAFDESLLSFIMPLLTQFLGVQDTTDTNSVQQTINSYFDAMNAMLTQIEIESTVMAVAYTLIMLALARLILYMSVHPRIDVISRTLMNAADDIFHFLVVFSFVFFVFAWLAHWSFGPDKEAWSTYQISINTCFQMLVGQFPFGDEWTEDVLQKVWYYTFTFLIYFVSVNILLAIIVEAFLRVKAVNELNTSAPGLLSKAMV
;
A
#
# COMPACT_ATOMS: atom_id res chain seq x y z
N MET A 1 18.04 -1.79 -18.55
CA MET A 1 18.02 -0.50 -19.27
C MET A 1 16.62 -0.06 -19.71
N SER A 2 15.64 -0.92 -20.04
CA SER A 2 14.33 -0.43 -20.54
C SER A 2 13.40 0.18 -19.48
N PHE A 3 13.49 -0.24 -18.21
CA PHE A 3 12.55 0.19 -17.17
C PHE A 3 12.69 1.67 -16.78
N THR A 4 13.92 2.17 -16.75
CA THR A 4 14.22 3.60 -16.49
C THR A 4 13.72 4.50 -17.62
N TRP A 5 13.74 4.02 -18.87
CA TRP A 5 13.20 4.76 -20.02
C TRP A 5 11.67 4.84 -20.01
N ILE A 6 10.98 3.80 -19.50
CA ILE A 6 9.52 3.82 -19.35
C ILE A 6 9.12 4.80 -18.24
N ALA A 7 9.78 4.75 -17.08
CA ALA A 7 9.51 5.67 -15.98
C ALA A 7 9.79 7.14 -16.35
N PHE A 8 10.91 7.40 -17.04
CA PHE A 8 11.25 8.74 -17.53
C PHE A 8 10.29 9.21 -18.65
N GLY A 9 9.87 8.29 -19.53
CA GLY A 9 8.87 8.54 -20.57
C GLY A 9 7.54 8.99 -19.98
N VAL A 10 7.00 8.22 -19.03
CA VAL A 10 5.74 8.55 -18.34
C VAL A 10 5.87 9.89 -17.61
N TYR A 11 6.95 10.11 -16.86
CA TYR A 11 7.18 11.37 -16.14
C TYR A 11 7.27 12.58 -17.09
N SER A 12 7.97 12.45 -18.22
CA SER A 12 8.13 13.53 -19.19
C SER A 12 6.84 13.89 -19.92
N ILE A 13 5.98 12.89 -20.18
CA ILE A 13 4.66 13.09 -20.81
C ILE A 13 3.72 13.81 -19.84
N VAL A 14 3.70 13.37 -18.56
CA VAL A 14 2.89 14.00 -17.52
C VAL A 14 3.33 15.46 -17.29
N ARG A 15 4.64 15.72 -17.21
CA ARG A 15 5.16 17.07 -17.04
C ARG A 15 4.87 18.00 -18.23
N LYS A 16 4.96 17.50 -19.47
CA LYS A 16 4.60 18.29 -20.65
C LYS A 16 3.11 18.60 -20.72
N ALA A 17 2.26 17.64 -20.35
CA ALA A 17 0.81 17.87 -20.27
C ALA A 17 0.47 18.94 -19.23
N PHE A 18 1.20 18.98 -18.10
CA PHE A 18 1.06 20.02 -17.07
C PHE A 18 1.42 21.42 -17.59
N ASP A 19 2.60 21.60 -18.20
CA ASP A 19 3.03 22.91 -18.70
C ASP A 19 2.12 23.47 -19.81
N GLU A 20 1.65 22.62 -20.74
CA GLU A 20 0.71 23.03 -21.79
C GLU A 20 -0.67 23.38 -21.21
N SER A 21 -1.10 22.67 -20.16
CA SER A 21 -2.37 22.96 -19.50
C SER A 21 -2.35 24.31 -18.76
N LEU A 22 -1.28 24.63 -18.02
CA LEU A 22 -1.18 25.89 -17.28
C LEU A 22 -1.23 27.13 -18.19
N LEU A 23 -0.54 27.08 -19.34
CA LEU A 23 -0.52 28.19 -20.30
C LEU A 23 -1.90 28.41 -20.95
N SER A 24 -2.70 27.35 -21.11
CA SER A 24 -4.04 27.44 -21.69
C SER A 24 -5.05 28.15 -20.79
N PHE A 25 -4.85 28.16 -19.47
CA PHE A 25 -5.74 28.84 -18.51
C PHE A 25 -5.30 30.26 -18.15
N ILE A 26 -3.99 30.51 -18.08
CA ILE A 26 -3.47 31.81 -17.65
C ILE A 26 -3.72 32.90 -18.70
N MET A 27 -3.60 32.57 -20.00
CA MET A 27 -3.74 33.55 -21.09
C MET A 27 -5.16 34.13 -21.21
N PRO A 28 -6.26 33.33 -21.19
CA PRO A 28 -7.63 33.85 -21.21
C PRO A 28 -7.93 34.72 -19.99
N LEU A 29 -7.49 34.31 -18.80
CA LEU A 29 -7.65 35.08 -17.57
C LEU A 29 -6.94 36.43 -17.67
N LEU A 30 -5.67 36.46 -18.10
CA LEU A 30 -4.93 37.71 -18.29
C LEU A 30 -5.61 38.63 -19.31
N THR A 31 -6.13 38.11 -20.41
CA THR A 31 -6.84 38.92 -21.41
C THR A 31 -8.16 39.49 -20.90
N GLN A 32 -8.87 38.76 -20.03
CA GLN A 32 -10.13 39.22 -19.46
C GLN A 32 -9.89 40.22 -18.32
N PHE A 33 -8.89 39.98 -17.45
CA PHE A 33 -8.46 40.93 -16.43
C PHE A 33 -7.93 42.25 -17.02
N LEU A 34 -7.15 42.19 -18.11
CA LEU A 34 -6.66 43.37 -18.83
C LEU A 34 -7.77 44.07 -19.66
N GLY A 35 -8.88 43.40 -19.92
CA GLY A 35 -10.03 43.91 -20.69
C GLY A 35 -11.04 44.71 -19.87
N VAL A 36 -10.97 44.68 -18.53
CA VAL A 36 -11.84 45.46 -17.64
C VAL A 36 -11.33 46.90 -17.58
N GLN A 37 -11.90 47.78 -18.42
CA GLN A 37 -11.54 49.21 -18.46
C GLN A 37 -12.35 50.08 -17.48
N ASP A 38 -13.51 49.62 -17.00
CA ASP A 38 -14.37 50.37 -16.07
C ASP A 38 -14.83 49.50 -14.90
N THR A 39 -14.53 49.93 -13.68
CA THR A 39 -14.77 49.19 -12.43
C THR A 39 -16.10 49.50 -11.78
N THR A 40 -16.88 50.42 -12.36
CA THR A 40 -18.22 50.80 -11.89
C THR A 40 -19.34 49.93 -12.46
N ASP A 41 -19.08 49.17 -13.54
CA ASP A 41 -20.03 48.20 -14.09
C ASP A 41 -19.96 46.87 -13.34
N THR A 42 -20.85 46.68 -12.38
CA THR A 42 -20.97 45.46 -11.57
C THR A 42 -21.08 44.18 -12.39
N ASN A 43 -21.57 44.25 -13.64
CA ASN A 43 -21.73 43.07 -14.50
C ASN A 43 -20.39 42.60 -15.10
N SER A 44 -19.50 43.54 -15.48
CA SER A 44 -18.18 43.23 -16.05
C SER A 44 -17.23 42.65 -14.99
N VAL A 45 -17.34 43.16 -13.77
CA VAL A 45 -16.63 42.65 -12.59
C VAL A 45 -17.14 41.25 -12.23
N GLN A 46 -18.47 41.03 -12.21
CA GLN A 46 -19.04 39.71 -11.93
C GLN A 46 -18.66 38.66 -12.98
N GLN A 47 -18.57 39.04 -14.26
CA GLN A 47 -18.12 38.13 -15.33
C GLN A 47 -16.65 37.73 -15.18
N THR A 48 -15.80 38.66 -14.74
CA THR A 48 -14.38 38.37 -14.46
C THR A 48 -14.20 37.46 -13.24
N ILE A 49 -15.05 37.65 -12.22
CA ILE A 49 -15.09 36.77 -11.05
C ILE A 49 -15.55 35.36 -11.45
N ASN A 50 -16.61 35.25 -12.26
CA ASN A 50 -17.12 33.95 -12.71
C ASN A 50 -16.10 33.20 -13.57
N SER A 51 -15.41 33.88 -14.50
CA SER A 51 -14.38 33.24 -15.31
C SER A 51 -13.14 32.84 -14.51
N TYR A 52 -12.81 33.57 -13.45
CA TYR A 52 -11.80 33.15 -12.47
C TYR A 52 -12.20 31.86 -11.75
N PHE A 53 -13.45 31.76 -11.28
CA PHE A 53 -13.97 30.54 -10.68
C PHE A 53 -14.01 29.36 -11.67
N ASP A 54 -14.40 29.60 -12.92
CA ASP A 54 -14.41 28.58 -13.97
C ASP A 54 -13.00 28.07 -14.29
N ALA A 55 -12.01 28.96 -14.39
CA ALA A 55 -10.63 28.58 -14.59
C ALA A 55 -10.05 27.84 -13.37
N MET A 56 -10.39 28.26 -12.15
CA MET A 56 -9.96 27.58 -10.92
C MET A 56 -10.56 26.17 -10.82
N ASN A 57 -11.84 26.01 -11.14
CA ASN A 57 -12.49 24.70 -11.18
C ASN A 57 -11.87 23.80 -12.27
N ALA A 58 -11.57 24.35 -13.44
CA ALA A 58 -10.90 23.61 -14.50
C ALA A 58 -9.49 23.15 -14.10
N MET A 59 -8.71 23.99 -13.39
CA MET A 59 -7.42 23.59 -12.82
C MET A 59 -7.56 22.47 -11.79
N LEU A 60 -8.54 22.57 -10.87
CA LEU A 60 -8.79 21.53 -9.86
C LEU A 60 -9.14 20.18 -10.51
N THR A 61 -9.97 20.20 -11.55
CA THR A 61 -10.30 18.96 -12.29
C THR A 61 -9.08 18.34 -12.98
N GLN A 62 -8.10 19.15 -13.40
CA GLN A 62 -6.86 18.63 -13.98
C GLN A 62 -5.93 18.01 -12.94
N ILE A 63 -5.84 18.58 -11.74
CA ILE A 63 -5.07 18.02 -10.62
C ILE A 63 -5.63 16.65 -10.22
N GLU A 64 -6.95 16.50 -10.19
CA GLU A 64 -7.61 15.22 -9.85
C GLU A 64 -7.36 14.14 -10.92
N ILE A 65 -7.38 14.53 -12.21
CA ILE A 65 -7.02 13.63 -13.31
C ILE A 65 -5.54 13.20 -13.20
N GLU A 66 -4.63 14.10 -12.82
CA GLU A 66 -3.22 13.76 -12.62
C GLU A 66 -3.02 12.72 -11.50
N SER A 67 -3.64 12.95 -10.34
CA SER A 67 -3.60 11.99 -9.22
C SER A 67 -4.11 10.61 -9.63
N THR A 68 -5.20 10.58 -10.40
CA THR A 68 -5.79 9.35 -10.92
C THR A 68 -4.87 8.64 -11.92
N VAL A 69 -4.25 9.39 -12.85
CA VAL A 69 -3.32 8.84 -13.85
C VAL A 69 -2.07 8.27 -13.17
N MET A 70 -1.51 8.95 -12.17
CA MET A 70 -0.37 8.44 -11.40
C MET A 70 -0.73 7.15 -10.64
N ALA A 71 -1.90 7.10 -10.01
CA ALA A 71 -2.37 5.90 -9.31
C ALA A 71 -2.55 4.71 -10.27
N VAL A 72 -3.12 4.93 -11.46
CA VAL A 72 -3.27 3.89 -12.49
C VAL A 72 -1.90 3.43 -13.00
N ALA A 73 -0.99 4.35 -13.32
CA ALA A 73 0.35 4.01 -13.77
C ALA A 73 1.14 3.21 -12.72
N TYR A 74 1.07 3.62 -11.45
CA TYR A 74 1.66 2.89 -10.32
C TYR A 74 1.11 1.47 -10.23
N THR A 75 -0.22 1.32 -10.32
CA THR A 75 -0.88 0.01 -10.26
C THR A 75 -0.46 -0.89 -11.41
N LEU A 76 -0.38 -0.36 -12.64
CA LEU A 76 0.08 -1.10 -13.82
C LEU A 76 1.53 -1.59 -13.66
N ILE A 77 2.42 -0.74 -13.13
CA ILE A 77 3.81 -1.10 -12.88
C ILE A 77 3.91 -2.19 -11.79
N MET A 78 3.14 -2.08 -10.72
CA MET A 78 3.10 -3.10 -9.66
C MET A 78 2.59 -4.44 -10.18
N LEU A 79 1.56 -4.44 -11.03
CA LEU A 79 1.08 -5.66 -11.69
C LEU A 79 2.12 -6.26 -12.65
N ALA A 80 2.86 -5.43 -13.38
CA ALA A 80 3.96 -5.88 -14.23
C ALA A 80 5.09 -6.54 -13.41
N LEU A 81 5.40 -5.98 -12.24
CA LEU A 81 6.36 -6.56 -11.29
C LEU A 81 5.86 -7.91 -10.74
N ALA A 82 4.60 -8.00 -10.32
CA ALA A 82 4.00 -9.25 -9.86
C ALA A 82 4.07 -10.34 -10.95
N ARG A 83 3.79 -9.96 -12.21
CA ARG A 83 3.91 -10.87 -13.36
C ARG A 83 5.35 -11.32 -13.60
N LEU A 84 6.33 -10.44 -13.41
CA LEU A 84 7.75 -10.78 -13.51
C LEU A 84 8.16 -11.81 -12.43
N ILE A 85 7.70 -11.63 -11.20
CA ILE A 85 7.95 -12.58 -10.09
C ILE A 85 7.37 -13.96 -10.43
N LEU A 86 6.14 -14.01 -10.96
CA LEU A 86 5.53 -15.26 -11.41
C LEU A 86 6.31 -15.90 -12.57
N TYR A 87 6.87 -15.11 -13.49
CA TYR A 87 7.65 -15.64 -14.62
C TYR A 87 9.02 -16.20 -14.21
N MET A 88 9.60 -15.70 -13.11
CA MET A 88 10.84 -16.25 -12.55
C MET A 88 10.69 -17.66 -11.95
N SER A 89 9.47 -18.17 -11.80
CA SER A 89 9.19 -19.56 -11.39
C SER A 89 9.73 -20.62 -12.35
N VAL A 90 10.12 -20.23 -13.58
CA VAL A 90 10.79 -21.13 -14.56
C VAL A 90 12.16 -21.62 -14.05
N HIS A 91 12.80 -20.92 -13.12
CA HIS A 91 14.03 -21.41 -12.50
C HIS A 91 13.76 -22.52 -11.46
N PRO A 92 14.39 -23.71 -11.57
CA PRO A 92 14.12 -24.86 -10.70
C PRO A 92 14.27 -24.61 -9.18
N ARG A 93 15.10 -23.64 -8.78
CA ARG A 93 15.27 -23.25 -7.36
C ARG A 93 14.16 -22.33 -6.86
N ILE A 94 13.57 -21.52 -7.74
CA ILE A 94 12.46 -20.60 -7.42
C ILE A 94 11.12 -21.33 -7.48
N ASP A 95 11.00 -22.38 -8.31
CA ASP A 95 9.81 -23.23 -8.38
C ASP A 95 9.48 -23.92 -7.04
N VAL A 96 10.49 -24.43 -6.33
CA VAL A 96 10.29 -25.03 -4.99
C VAL A 96 9.68 -24.01 -4.01
N ILE A 97 10.21 -22.77 -3.99
CA ILE A 97 9.73 -21.68 -3.14
C ILE A 97 8.30 -21.28 -3.54
N SER A 98 8.03 -21.19 -4.84
CA SER A 98 6.72 -20.83 -5.37
C SER A 98 5.67 -21.88 -5.01
N ARG A 99 5.99 -23.17 -5.14
CA ARG A 99 5.12 -24.28 -4.74
C ARG A 99 4.89 -24.34 -3.24
N THR A 100 5.92 -24.09 -2.42
CA THR A 100 5.73 -23.97 -0.96
C THR A 100 4.80 -22.83 -0.61
N LEU A 101 4.93 -21.67 -1.26
CA LEU A 101 4.07 -20.52 -1.00
C LEU A 101 2.64 -20.77 -1.47
N MET A 102 2.45 -21.39 -2.63
CA MET A 102 1.12 -21.77 -3.13
C MET A 102 0.43 -22.78 -2.21
N ASN A 103 1.17 -23.77 -1.71
CA ASN A 103 0.63 -24.76 -0.77
C ASN A 103 0.35 -24.15 0.62
N ALA A 104 1.18 -23.19 1.06
CA ALA A 104 0.97 -22.46 2.32
C ALA A 104 -0.10 -21.37 2.20
N ALA A 105 -0.50 -20.96 1.00
CA ALA A 105 -1.32 -19.78 0.78
C ALA A 105 -2.70 -19.90 1.45
N ASP A 106 -3.30 -21.09 1.42
CA ASP A 106 -4.60 -21.34 2.05
C ASP A 106 -4.50 -21.25 3.58
N ASP A 107 -3.47 -21.86 4.18
CA ASP A 107 -3.22 -21.80 5.62
C ASP A 107 -2.89 -20.37 6.08
N ILE A 108 -2.08 -19.64 5.31
CA ILE A 108 -1.75 -18.22 5.55
C ILE A 108 -3.01 -17.37 5.45
N PHE A 109 -3.90 -17.63 4.49
CA PHE A 109 -5.14 -16.88 4.33
C PHE A 109 -6.07 -17.08 5.54
N HIS A 110 -6.27 -18.32 5.99
CA HIS A 110 -7.06 -18.61 7.18
C HIS A 110 -6.47 -17.94 8.43
N PHE A 111 -5.16 -18.02 8.61
CA PHE A 111 -4.46 -17.32 9.69
C PHE A 111 -4.67 -15.80 9.61
N LEU A 112 -4.57 -15.21 8.42
CA LEU A 112 -4.72 -13.78 8.22
C LEU A 112 -6.13 -13.29 8.56
N VAL A 113 -7.18 -14.07 8.27
CA VAL A 113 -8.57 -13.73 8.67
C VAL A 113 -8.70 -13.64 10.19
N VAL A 114 -8.19 -14.64 10.91
CA VAL A 114 -8.23 -14.65 12.39
C VAL A 114 -7.37 -13.52 12.96
N PHE A 115 -6.15 -13.34 12.43
CA PHE A 115 -5.24 -12.26 12.81
C PHE A 115 -5.88 -10.89 12.62
N SER A 116 -6.48 -10.62 11.46
CA SER A 116 -7.13 -9.34 11.16
C SER A 116 -8.28 -9.06 12.13
N PHE A 117 -9.09 -10.06 12.47
CA PHE A 117 -10.17 -9.89 13.45
C PHE A 117 -9.64 -9.46 14.82
N VAL A 118 -8.65 -10.18 15.35
CA VAL A 118 -8.06 -9.84 16.65
C VAL A 118 -7.35 -8.48 16.58
N PHE A 119 -6.62 -8.21 15.50
CA PHE A 119 -5.91 -6.94 15.28
C PHE A 119 -6.86 -5.74 15.28
N PHE A 120 -7.98 -5.81 14.55
CA PHE A 120 -8.95 -4.71 14.52
C PHE A 120 -9.65 -4.51 15.87
N VAL A 121 -9.91 -5.58 16.63
CA VAL A 121 -10.43 -5.46 17.99
C VAL A 121 -9.44 -4.74 18.90
N PHE A 122 -8.15 -5.06 18.82
CA PHE A 122 -7.12 -4.34 19.57
C PHE A 122 -7.00 -2.87 19.16
N ALA A 123 -7.06 -2.57 17.85
CA ALA A 123 -7.04 -1.20 17.36
C ALA A 123 -8.26 -0.40 17.83
N TRP A 124 -9.43 -1.03 17.86
CA TRP A 124 -10.66 -0.45 18.39
C TRP A 124 -10.55 -0.17 19.89
N LEU A 125 -10.03 -1.13 20.67
CA LEU A 125 -9.81 -0.95 22.11
C LEU A 125 -8.83 0.19 22.41
N ALA A 126 -7.78 0.35 21.60
CA ALA A 126 -6.82 1.44 21.74
C ALA A 126 -7.46 2.82 21.43
N HIS A 127 -8.23 2.89 20.35
CA HIS A 127 -8.98 4.10 20.00
C HIS A 127 -9.98 4.49 21.10
N TRP A 128 -10.72 3.52 21.63
CA TRP A 128 -11.70 3.76 22.68
C TRP A 128 -11.08 4.18 24.01
N SER A 129 -9.94 3.59 24.39
CA SER A 129 -9.31 3.83 25.70
C SER A 129 -8.42 5.08 25.71
N PHE A 130 -7.67 5.34 24.62
CA PHE A 130 -6.61 6.36 24.58
C PHE A 130 -6.87 7.46 23.54
N GLY A 131 -7.94 7.34 22.75
CA GLY A 131 -8.26 8.30 21.69
C GLY A 131 -8.46 9.75 22.15
N PRO A 132 -9.06 10.04 23.33
CA PRO A 132 -9.21 11.42 23.81
C PRO A 132 -7.89 12.09 24.21
N ASP A 133 -6.92 11.32 24.72
CA ASP A 133 -5.73 11.86 25.38
C ASP A 133 -4.51 11.96 24.45
N LYS A 134 -4.54 11.26 23.32
CA LYS A 134 -3.36 11.04 22.48
C LYS A 134 -3.68 11.07 21.00
N GLU A 135 -2.95 11.89 20.24
CA GLU A 135 -3.15 12.06 18.80
C GLU A 135 -2.97 10.76 18.00
N ALA A 136 -2.04 9.90 18.43
CA ALA A 136 -1.76 8.61 17.80
C ALA A 136 -2.93 7.61 17.84
N TRP A 137 -3.98 7.88 18.64
CA TRP A 137 -5.21 7.09 18.70
C TRP A 137 -6.47 7.94 18.49
N SER A 138 -6.34 9.17 18.00
CA SER A 138 -7.44 10.15 17.88
C SER A 138 -8.60 9.71 16.98
N THR A 139 -8.30 8.96 15.91
CA THR A 139 -9.29 8.39 14.99
C THR A 139 -9.03 6.90 14.85
N TYR A 140 -10.07 6.11 14.60
CA TYR A 140 -9.93 4.67 14.35
C TYR A 140 -8.94 4.36 13.22
N GLN A 141 -8.96 5.12 12.12
CA GLN A 141 -8.02 4.96 11.01
C GLN A 141 -6.57 5.23 11.41
N ILE A 142 -6.33 6.26 12.21
CA ILE A 142 -5.00 6.59 12.73
C ILE A 142 -4.54 5.49 13.69
N SER A 143 -5.44 5.00 14.55
CA SER A 143 -5.16 3.89 15.48
C SER A 143 -4.76 2.60 14.75
N ILE A 144 -5.41 2.27 13.64
CA ILE A 144 -5.02 1.13 12.78
C ILE A 144 -3.60 1.33 12.25
N ASN A 145 -3.30 2.51 11.70
CA ASN A 145 -1.96 2.81 11.16
C ASN A 145 -0.89 2.72 12.27
N THR A 146 -1.18 3.28 13.45
CA THR A 146 -0.32 3.18 14.63
C THR A 146 -0.11 1.72 15.05
N CYS A 147 -1.15 0.89 15.05
CA CYS A 147 -1.01 -0.55 15.33
C CYS A 147 -0.17 -1.28 14.28
N PHE A 148 -0.26 -0.90 13.01
CA PHE A 148 0.61 -1.43 11.94
C PHE A 148 2.07 -1.01 12.13
N GLN A 149 2.32 0.25 12.50
CA GLN A 149 3.67 0.73 12.83
C GLN A 149 4.25 -0.06 14.00
N MET A 150 3.45 -0.27 15.05
CA MET A 150 3.87 -1.09 16.21
C MET A 150 4.14 -2.55 15.84
N LEU A 151 3.39 -3.12 14.89
CA LEU A 151 3.65 -4.48 14.36
C LEU A 151 5.01 -4.57 13.65
N VAL A 152 5.43 -3.51 12.95
CA VAL A 152 6.75 -3.43 12.29
C VAL A 152 7.88 -3.11 13.28
N GLY A 153 7.54 -2.68 14.51
CA GLY A 153 8.50 -2.31 15.56
C GLY A 153 8.78 -0.80 15.64
N GLN A 154 7.97 0.04 14.99
CA GLN A 154 8.00 1.48 15.17
C GLN A 154 6.99 1.87 16.25
N PHE A 155 7.47 2.54 17.29
CA PHE A 155 6.65 2.90 18.45
C PHE A 155 6.43 4.41 18.48
N PRO A 156 5.19 4.89 18.63
CA PRO A 156 4.87 6.32 18.66
C PRO A 156 5.15 6.98 20.03
N PHE A 157 5.60 6.22 21.03
CA PHE A 157 5.85 6.73 22.37
C PHE A 157 7.17 7.50 22.41
N GLY A 158 7.20 8.62 23.13
CA GLY A 158 8.44 9.36 23.36
C GLY A 158 9.46 8.56 24.17
N ASP A 159 10.71 9.03 24.17
CA ASP A 159 11.83 8.38 24.88
C ASP A 159 11.56 8.21 26.39
N GLU A 160 10.72 9.07 26.98
CA GLU A 160 10.24 8.93 28.35
C GLU A 160 8.85 8.27 28.38
N TRP A 161 8.79 7.04 28.92
CA TRP A 161 7.54 6.26 29.11
C TRP A 161 6.67 6.83 30.24
N THR A 162 6.13 8.02 30.01
CA THR A 162 5.23 8.76 30.91
C THR A 162 3.78 8.27 30.85
N GLU A 163 3.52 7.20 30.09
CA GLU A 163 2.17 6.69 29.85
C GLU A 163 1.51 6.02 31.06
N ASP A 164 0.19 6.04 31.07
CA ASP A 164 -0.64 5.44 32.11
C ASP A 164 -0.44 3.92 32.21
N VAL A 165 -0.68 3.38 33.41
CA VAL A 165 -0.54 1.94 33.69
C VAL A 165 -1.41 1.11 32.74
N LEU A 166 -2.62 1.58 32.41
CA LEU A 166 -3.53 0.90 31.48
C LEU A 166 -2.91 0.79 30.08
N GLN A 167 -2.27 1.85 29.59
CA GLN A 167 -1.64 1.88 28.27
C GLN A 167 -0.41 0.96 28.23
N LYS A 168 0.38 0.93 29.30
CA LYS A 168 1.50 0.00 29.46
C LYS A 168 1.02 -1.46 29.41
N VAL A 169 -0.03 -1.81 30.14
CA VAL A 169 -0.61 -3.16 30.14
C VAL A 169 -1.14 -3.53 28.76
N TRP A 170 -1.87 -2.63 28.11
CA TRP A 170 -2.37 -2.82 26.76
C TRP A 170 -1.21 -3.07 25.77
N TYR A 171 -0.15 -2.27 25.85
CA TYR A 171 1.03 -2.39 25.00
C TYR A 171 1.75 -3.75 25.16
N TYR A 172 2.00 -4.19 26.39
CA TYR A 172 2.62 -5.50 26.63
C TYR A 172 1.74 -6.64 26.12
N THR A 173 0.42 -6.53 26.32
CA THR A 173 -0.54 -7.53 25.84
C THR A 173 -0.59 -7.57 24.32
N PHE A 174 -0.60 -6.41 23.66
CA PHE A 174 -0.55 -6.28 22.20
C PHE A 174 0.75 -6.87 21.65
N THR A 175 1.90 -6.50 22.22
CA THR A 175 3.21 -7.00 21.76
C THR A 175 3.31 -8.51 21.93
N PHE A 176 2.85 -9.06 23.05
CA PHE A 176 2.89 -10.50 23.27
C PHE A 176 1.96 -11.27 22.33
N LEU A 177 0.69 -10.88 22.24
CA LEU A 177 -0.31 -11.61 21.46
C LEU A 177 -0.24 -11.31 19.96
N ILE A 178 -0.17 -10.05 19.56
CA ILE A 178 -0.22 -9.66 18.15
C ILE A 178 1.14 -9.79 17.48
N TYR A 179 2.24 -9.46 18.16
CA TYR A 179 3.57 -9.57 17.55
C TYR A 179 4.17 -10.96 17.75
N PHE A 180 4.47 -11.37 18.99
CA PHE A 180 5.18 -12.63 19.22
C PHE A 180 4.39 -13.88 18.82
N VAL A 181 3.13 -14.00 19.25
CA VAL A 181 2.33 -15.19 18.94
C VAL A 181 2.04 -15.28 17.43
N SER A 182 1.62 -14.19 16.79
CA SER A 182 1.32 -14.17 15.35
C SER A 182 2.53 -14.49 14.49
N VAL A 183 3.70 -13.91 14.78
CA VAL A 183 4.94 -14.19 14.02
C VAL A 183 5.34 -15.66 14.17
N ASN A 184 5.20 -16.23 15.38
CA ASN A 184 5.50 -17.64 15.62
C ASN A 184 4.53 -18.58 14.90
N ILE A 185 3.23 -18.25 14.83
CA ILE A 185 2.25 -19.03 14.08
C ILE A 185 2.55 -18.95 12.57
N LEU A 186 2.83 -17.75 12.05
CA LEU A 186 3.18 -17.58 10.63
C LEU A 186 4.45 -18.37 10.27
N LEU A 187 5.47 -18.34 11.13
CA LEU A 187 6.67 -19.15 10.97
C LEU A 187 6.35 -20.65 10.97
N ALA A 188 5.49 -21.12 11.87
CA ALA A 188 5.09 -22.52 11.94
C ALA A 188 4.40 -22.98 10.64
N ILE A 189 3.49 -22.18 10.09
CA ILE A 189 2.80 -22.46 8.81
C ILE A 189 3.81 -22.56 7.66
N ILE A 190 4.74 -21.60 7.57
CA ILE A 190 5.77 -21.60 6.51
C ILE A 190 6.68 -22.83 6.62
N VAL A 191 7.12 -23.17 7.84
CA VAL A 191 7.97 -24.34 8.09
C VAL A 191 7.23 -25.63 7.73
N GLU A 192 5.97 -25.78 8.10
CA GLU A 192 5.17 -26.95 7.75
C GLU A 192 5.03 -27.11 6.23
N ALA A 193 4.70 -26.03 5.52
CA ALA A 193 4.59 -26.05 4.07
C ALA A 193 5.93 -26.39 3.39
N PHE A 194 7.04 -25.87 3.92
CA PHE A 194 8.39 -26.19 3.44
C PHE A 194 8.72 -27.68 3.60
N LEU A 195 8.44 -28.25 4.78
CA LEU A 195 8.66 -29.67 5.04
C LEU A 195 7.81 -30.55 4.11
N ARG A 196 6.57 -30.16 3.83
CA ARG A 196 5.66 -30.86 2.92
C ARG A 196 6.21 -30.93 1.49
N VAL A 197 6.69 -29.81 0.94
CA VAL A 197 7.28 -29.79 -0.41
C VAL A 197 8.61 -30.54 -0.47
N LYS A 198 9.43 -30.45 0.59
CA LYS A 198 10.67 -31.20 0.69
C LYS A 198 10.42 -32.73 0.64
N ALA A 199 9.42 -33.21 1.38
CA ALA A 199 9.04 -34.63 1.38
C ALA A 199 8.59 -35.11 0.00
N VAL A 200 7.80 -34.32 -0.73
CA VAL A 200 7.38 -34.64 -2.12
C VAL A 200 8.58 -34.73 -3.06
N ASN A 201 9.54 -33.82 -2.93
CA ASN A 201 10.74 -33.83 -3.78
C ASN A 201 11.64 -35.05 -3.51
N GLU A 202 11.76 -35.49 -2.25
CA GLU A 202 12.52 -36.69 -1.87
C GLU A 202 11.85 -37.99 -2.35
N LEU A 203 10.52 -38.06 -2.39
CA LEU A 203 9.81 -39.19 -2.98
C LEU A 203 10.01 -39.28 -4.49
N ASN A 204 9.97 -38.14 -5.20
CA ASN A 204 10.16 -38.08 -6.65
C ASN A 204 11.59 -38.48 -7.09
N THR A 205 12.61 -38.21 -6.27
CA THR A 205 13.99 -38.66 -6.56
C THR A 205 14.21 -40.15 -6.26
N SER A 206 13.41 -40.75 -5.38
CA SER A 206 13.49 -42.17 -4.98
C SER A 206 12.78 -43.12 -5.95
N ALA A 207 11.70 -42.67 -6.58
CA ALA A 207 10.87 -43.46 -7.51
C ALA A 207 11.61 -44.02 -8.76
N PRO A 208 12.49 -43.27 -9.48
CA PRO A 208 13.18 -43.81 -10.66
C PRO A 208 14.17 -44.95 -10.33
N GLY A 209 14.68 -45.02 -9.09
CA GLY A 209 15.59 -46.09 -8.66
C GLY A 209 14.90 -47.44 -8.41
N LEU A 210 13.61 -47.43 -8.07
CA LEU A 210 12.84 -48.65 -7.82
C LEU A 210 12.33 -49.30 -9.11
N LEU A 211 11.96 -48.50 -10.12
CA LEU A 211 11.59 -49.02 -11.44
C LEU A 211 12.78 -49.64 -12.18
N SER A 212 13.98 -49.08 -12.02
CA SER A 212 15.22 -49.68 -12.56
C SER A 212 15.62 -50.98 -11.86
N LYS A 213 15.32 -51.16 -10.57
CA LYS A 213 15.63 -52.40 -9.83
C LYS A 213 14.57 -53.49 -9.95
N ALA A 214 13.35 -53.15 -10.33
CA ALA A 214 12.27 -54.11 -10.57
C ALA A 214 12.28 -54.68 -12.01
N MET A 215 13.07 -54.08 -12.91
CA MET A 215 13.19 -54.47 -14.32
C MET A 215 14.48 -55.25 -14.63
N VAL A 216 15.27 -55.58 -13.60
CA VAL A 216 16.45 -56.48 -13.65
C VAL A 216 16.18 -57.66 -12.72
#